data_AF-A0A976KPS8-F1
#
_entry.id   AF-A0A976KPS8-F1
#
_cell.length_a   1.000
_cell.length_b   1.000
_cell.length_c   1.000
_cell.angle_alpha   90.00
_cell.angle_beta   90.00
_cell.angle_gamma   90.00
#
_symmetry.space_group_name_H-M   'P 1'
#
loop_
_entity.id
_entity.type
_entity.pdbx_description
1 polymer ?
#
loop_
_entity_poly.entity_id
_entity_poly.type
_entity_poly.pdbx_seq_one_letter_code
_entity_poly.pdbx_strand_id
1 'polypeptide(L)'
;MRINIKCVVVIVTATVTVCSTSYAQLPAPTEDVKDSFPTQKHYSPYAGRNFPTKVFWGDTHLHTGNSLDAGAFGARLLPEDAHRFARGEELTSSTGLQVKLSRPLDFLVV
;
A
#
# COMPACT_ATOMS: atom_id res chain seq x y z
N MET A 1 -42.86 11.63 -54.20
CA MET A 1 -41.38 11.62 -54.09
C MET A 1 -41.01 10.67 -52.96
N ARG A 2 -40.38 9.53 -53.27
CA ARG A 2 -40.12 8.44 -52.31
C ARG A 2 -38.87 8.76 -51.48
N ILE A 3 -39.01 8.94 -50.17
CA ILE A 3 -37.89 9.15 -49.25
C ILE A 3 -37.36 7.77 -48.83
N ASN A 4 -36.12 7.49 -49.20
CA ASN A 4 -35.41 6.24 -48.96
C ASN A 4 -34.87 6.23 -47.52
N ILE A 5 -35.47 5.42 -46.65
CA ILE A 5 -34.94 5.15 -45.31
C ILE A 5 -33.81 4.14 -45.48
N LYS A 6 -32.57 4.62 -45.66
CA LYS A 6 -31.39 3.77 -45.49
C LYS A 6 -31.13 3.67 -43.99
N CYS A 7 -31.50 2.53 -43.41
CA CYS A 7 -31.07 2.10 -42.09
C CYS A 7 -29.55 2.27 -41.96
N VAL A 8 -29.11 3.27 -41.20
CA VAL A 8 -27.73 3.37 -40.76
C VAL A 8 -27.59 2.40 -39.60
N VAL A 9 -27.19 1.16 -39.91
CA VAL A 9 -26.77 0.18 -38.91
C VAL A 9 -25.39 0.62 -38.44
N VAL A 10 -25.35 1.33 -37.30
CA VAL A 10 -24.10 1.58 -36.58
C VAL A 10 -23.72 0.26 -35.90
N ILE A 11 -22.80 -0.47 -36.51
CA ILE A 11 -22.18 -1.63 -35.89
C ILE A 11 -21.25 -1.09 -34.78
N VAL A 12 -21.76 -1.04 -33.55
CA VAL A 12 -20.94 -0.84 -32.36
C VAL A 12 -20.19 -2.15 -32.13
N THR A 13 -18.96 -2.25 -32.64
CA THR A 13 -18.04 -3.32 -32.26
C THR A 13 -17.67 -3.12 -30.80
N ALA A 14 -18.35 -3.82 -29.90
CA ALA A 14 -17.95 -3.96 -28.51
C ALA A 14 -16.64 -4.74 -28.46
N THR A 15 -15.51 -4.04 -28.37
CA THR A 15 -14.25 -4.66 -27.98
C THR A 15 -14.38 -5.11 -26.54
N VAL A 16 -14.68 -6.39 -26.33
CA VAL A 16 -14.58 -7.04 -25.03
C VAL A 16 -13.10 -7.03 -24.65
N THR A 17 -12.69 -6.04 -23.88
CA THR A 17 -11.38 -6.07 -23.22
C THR A 17 -11.41 -7.24 -22.25
N VAL A 18 -10.72 -8.32 -22.60
CA VAL A 18 -10.49 -9.43 -21.69
C VAL A 18 -9.65 -8.89 -20.53
N CYS A 19 -10.30 -8.71 -19.38
CA CYS A 19 -9.61 -8.43 -18.13
C CYS A 19 -8.87 -9.70 -17.73
N SER A 20 -7.58 -9.78 -18.04
CA SER A 20 -6.73 -10.86 -17.56
C SER A 20 -6.69 -10.79 -16.03
N THR A 21 -7.14 -11.85 -15.37
CA THR A 21 -6.95 -12.02 -13.93
C THR A 21 -5.46 -12.10 -13.63
N SER A 22 -4.87 -11.02 -13.13
CA SER A 22 -3.51 -11.01 -12.61
C SER A 22 -3.48 -11.79 -11.29
N TYR A 23 -3.05 -13.05 -11.33
CA TYR A 23 -2.67 -13.75 -10.11
C TYR A 23 -1.33 -13.17 -9.63
N ALA A 24 -1.35 -12.47 -8.49
CA ALA A 24 -0.13 -11.99 -7.82
C ALA A 24 0.69 -13.12 -7.17
N GLN A 25 0.24 -14.37 -7.29
CA GLN A 25 0.87 -15.53 -6.72
C GLN A 25 1.64 -16.27 -7.81
N LEU A 26 2.96 -16.36 -7.64
CA LEU A 26 3.80 -17.20 -8.48
C LEU A 26 3.23 -18.63 -8.49
N PRO A 27 3.28 -19.34 -9.65
CA PRO A 27 2.87 -20.73 -9.71
C PRO A 27 3.61 -21.55 -8.66
N ALA A 28 2.97 -22.61 -8.15
CA ALA A 28 3.62 -23.52 -7.22
C ALA A 28 4.95 -24.00 -7.84
N PRO A 29 6.04 -24.08 -7.05
CA PRO A 29 7.34 -24.53 -7.54
C PRO A 29 7.21 -25.86 -8.29
N THR A 30 7.72 -25.91 -9.51
CA THR A 30 7.76 -27.11 -10.36
C THR A 30 8.91 -28.04 -9.92
N GLU A 31 8.90 -29.30 -10.36
CA GLU A 31 9.88 -30.30 -9.90
C GLU A 31 11.34 -29.91 -10.19
N ASP A 32 11.58 -29.11 -11.22
CA ASP A 32 12.90 -28.59 -11.63
C ASP A 32 13.51 -27.56 -10.66
N VAL A 33 12.71 -26.91 -9.81
CA VAL A 33 13.22 -25.97 -8.80
C VAL A 33 13.54 -26.63 -7.46
N LYS A 34 13.32 -27.95 -7.32
CA LYS A 34 13.65 -28.69 -6.08
C LYS A 34 15.11 -28.55 -5.67
N ASP A 35 16.02 -28.58 -6.63
CA ASP A 35 17.47 -28.44 -6.37
C ASP A 35 17.90 -27.01 -6.05
N SER A 36 17.04 -26.03 -6.36
CA SER A 36 17.29 -24.61 -6.07
C SER A 36 17.07 -24.25 -4.59
N PHE A 37 16.39 -25.11 -3.82
CA PHE A 37 16.06 -24.88 -2.41
C PHE A 37 16.51 -26.06 -1.52
N PRO A 38 17.82 -26.23 -1.28
CA PRO A 38 18.33 -27.32 -0.46
C PRO A 38 17.73 -27.27 0.96
N THR A 39 17.25 -28.41 1.46
CA THR A 39 16.68 -28.51 2.81
C THR A 39 17.76 -28.20 3.85
N GLN A 40 17.60 -27.09 4.59
CA GLN A 40 18.53 -26.69 5.63
C GLN A 40 18.03 -27.17 7.01
N LYS A 41 18.89 -27.80 7.82
CA LYS A 41 18.61 -28.11 9.24
C LYS A 41 18.74 -26.85 10.10
N HIS A 42 17.83 -25.90 9.97
CA HIS A 42 17.75 -24.76 10.86
C HIS A 42 16.62 -24.98 11.87
N TYR A 43 16.93 -24.84 13.16
CA TYR A 43 15.91 -24.84 14.22
C TYR A 43 14.92 -23.67 14.04
N SER A 44 15.41 -22.52 13.55
CA SER A 44 14.59 -21.37 13.22
C SER A 44 14.23 -21.35 11.73
N PRO A 45 12.94 -21.28 11.36
CA PRO A 45 12.49 -21.20 9.96
C PRO A 45 12.90 -19.88 9.26
N TYR A 46 13.55 -18.96 9.97
CA TYR A 46 14.04 -17.69 9.44
C TYR A 46 15.56 -17.66 9.23
N ALA A 47 16.32 -18.62 9.78
CA ALA A 47 17.77 -18.65 9.62
C ALA A 47 18.16 -18.93 8.16
N GLY A 48 19.13 -18.18 7.64
CA GLY A 48 19.57 -18.26 6.24
C GLY A 48 18.65 -17.57 5.23
N ARG A 49 17.53 -16.98 5.66
CA ARG A 49 16.68 -16.17 4.77
C ARG A 49 17.35 -14.81 4.52
N ASN A 50 17.79 -14.60 3.28
CA ASN A 50 18.47 -13.37 2.84
C ASN A 50 17.63 -12.52 1.89
N PHE A 51 16.32 -12.77 1.81
CA PHE A 51 15.39 -12.01 0.97
C PHE A 51 14.18 -11.52 1.77
N PRO A 52 13.67 -10.31 1.50
CA PRO A 52 12.49 -9.77 2.16
C PRO A 52 11.23 -10.55 1.73
N THR A 53 10.31 -10.77 2.67
CA THR A 53 9.03 -11.49 2.43
C THR A 53 7.81 -10.67 2.82
N LYS A 54 8.00 -9.44 3.33
CA LYS A 54 6.95 -8.53 3.74
C LYS A 54 7.31 -7.13 3.23
N VAL A 55 6.29 -6.41 2.76
CA VAL A 55 6.40 -4.98 2.45
C VAL A 55 5.85 -4.23 3.66
N PHE A 56 6.67 -3.37 4.25
CA PHE A 56 6.28 -2.52 5.36
C PHE A 56 6.13 -1.07 4.88
N TRP A 57 5.22 -0.35 5.52
CA TRP A 57 4.89 1.02 5.21
C TRP A 57 4.93 1.85 6.48
N GLY A 58 5.71 2.91 6.44
CA GLY A 58 5.91 3.75 7.60
C GLY A 58 6.57 5.05 7.21
N ASP A 59 6.72 5.90 8.21
CA ASP A 59 7.40 7.18 8.08
C ASP A 59 8.72 7.15 8.86
N THR A 60 9.79 7.58 8.19
CA THR A 60 11.13 7.63 8.76
C THR A 60 11.46 8.99 9.35
N HIS A 61 10.65 10.02 9.09
CA HIS A 61 10.94 11.39 9.51
C HIS A 61 9.64 12.16 9.77
N LEU A 62 9.27 12.27 11.04
CA LEU A 62 8.14 13.07 11.48
C LEU A 62 8.58 14.17 12.45
N HIS A 63 8.03 15.38 12.27
CA HIS A 63 8.19 16.47 13.24
C HIS A 63 6.96 16.57 14.15
N THR A 64 7.20 16.90 15.41
CA THR A 64 6.16 17.17 16.41
C THR A 64 6.39 18.54 17.05
N GLY A 65 5.45 18.98 17.88
CA GLY A 65 5.56 20.20 18.67
C GLY A 65 6.76 20.23 19.63
N ASN A 66 7.42 19.10 19.89
CA ASN A 66 8.65 19.05 20.66
C ASN A 66 9.88 19.58 19.90
N SER A 67 9.79 19.75 18.58
CA SER A 67 10.87 20.39 17.81
C SER A 67 10.79 21.90 17.96
N LEU A 68 11.94 22.55 18.17
CA LEU A 68 12.00 24.01 18.34
C LEU A 68 11.46 24.75 17.10
N ASP A 69 11.90 24.33 15.92
CA ASP A 69 11.46 24.90 14.64
C ASP A 69 10.02 24.52 14.31
N ALA A 70 9.66 23.22 14.33
CA ALA A 70 8.31 22.80 13.97
C ALA A 70 7.27 23.40 14.93
N GLY A 71 7.56 23.45 16.23
CA GLY A 71 6.74 24.12 17.22
C GLY A 71 6.62 25.63 16.94
N ALA A 72 7.73 26.30 16.63
CA ALA A 72 7.72 27.72 16.26
C ALA A 72 6.92 28.00 14.98
N PHE A 73 6.88 27.06 14.04
CA PHE A 73 6.12 27.14 12.79
C PHE A 73 4.72 26.51 12.85
N GLY A 74 4.22 26.21 14.05
CA GLY A 74 2.80 25.88 14.27
C GLY A 74 2.45 24.41 14.41
N ALA A 75 3.43 23.49 14.51
CA ALA A 75 3.16 22.13 14.94
C ALA A 75 2.74 22.11 16.42
N ARG A 76 1.58 21.54 16.75
CA ARG A 76 1.04 21.49 18.11
C ARG A 76 0.88 20.08 18.68
N LEU A 77 0.80 19.07 17.82
CA LEU A 77 0.70 17.66 18.22
C LEU A 77 2.03 17.15 18.78
N LEU A 78 1.95 16.31 19.81
CA LEU A 78 3.10 15.77 20.53
C LEU A 78 3.47 14.34 20.05
N PRO A 79 4.63 13.78 20.43
CA PRO A 79 5.03 12.43 19.99
C PRO A 79 4.00 11.33 20.31
N GLU A 80 3.26 11.44 21.40
CA GLU A 80 2.18 10.53 21.74
C GLU A 80 1.04 10.60 20.72
N ASP A 81 0.69 11.78 20.22
CA ASP A 81 -0.32 11.96 19.19
C ASP A 81 0.16 11.37 17.87
N ALA A 82 1.43 11.57 17.52
CA ALA A 82 2.04 10.93 16.35
C ALA A 82 1.90 9.40 16.39
N HIS A 83 2.19 8.78 17.55
CA HIS A 83 2.02 7.35 17.73
C HIS A 83 0.54 6.91 17.64
N ARG A 84 -0.39 7.68 18.21
CA ARG A 84 -1.84 7.42 18.10
C ARG A 84 -2.30 7.48 16.64
N PHE A 85 -1.87 8.50 15.91
CA PHE A 85 -2.16 8.67 14.49
C PHE A 85 -1.65 7.50 13.65
N ALA A 86 -0.39 7.08 13.88
CA ALA A 86 0.20 5.94 13.19
C ALA A 86 -0.53 4.61 13.48
N ARG A 87 -1.13 4.44 14.66
CA ARG A 87 -2.00 3.29 14.98
C ARG A 87 -3.38 3.37 14.32
N GLY A 88 -3.69 4.45 13.61
CA GLY A 88 -4.96 4.65 12.92
C GLY A 88 -6.05 5.29 13.78
N GLU A 89 -5.70 5.98 14.87
CA GLU A 89 -6.64 6.83 15.59
C GLU A 89 -6.97 8.10 14.77
N GLU A 90 -8.18 8.63 14.92
CA GLU A 90 -8.54 9.95 14.40
C GLU A 90 -8.06 11.04 15.37
N LEU A 91 -7.48 12.11 14.84
CA LEU A 91 -7.00 13.26 15.60
C LEU A 91 -7.48 14.58 14.99
N THR A 92 -7.44 15.65 15.78
CA THR A 92 -7.53 17.02 15.27
C THR A 92 -6.13 17.51 14.89
N SER A 93 -5.93 17.98 13.67
CA SER A 93 -4.64 18.52 13.20
C SER A 93 -4.29 19.83 13.91
N SER A 94 -3.03 20.28 13.79
CA SER A 94 -2.61 21.61 14.26
C SER A 94 -3.38 22.77 13.63
N THR A 95 -4.07 22.54 12.50
CA THR A 95 -4.94 23.50 11.80
C THR A 95 -6.43 23.32 12.13
N GLY A 96 -6.80 22.39 13.01
CA GLY A 96 -8.16 22.16 13.46
C GLY A 96 -8.99 21.18 12.63
N LEU A 97 -8.38 20.47 11.66
CA LEU A 97 -9.08 19.50 10.81
C LEU A 97 -9.08 18.11 11.44
N GLN A 98 -10.18 17.38 11.33
CA GLN A 98 -10.20 15.95 11.67
C GLN A 98 -9.42 15.16 10.62
N VAL A 99 -8.40 14.43 11.05
CA VAL A 99 -7.51 13.66 10.19
C VAL A 99 -7.39 12.22 10.68
N LYS A 100 -7.33 11.29 9.74
CA LYS A 100 -7.14 9.86 9.99
C LYS A 100 -6.42 9.23 8.80
N LEU A 101 -5.45 8.36 9.06
CA LEU A 101 -4.81 7.58 8.00
C LEU A 101 -5.80 6.55 7.44
N SER A 102 -5.72 6.27 6.13
CA SER A 102 -6.53 5.23 5.49
C SER A 102 -6.23 3.83 6.03
N ARG A 103 -5.03 3.64 6.60
CA ARG A 103 -4.63 2.46 7.36
C ARG A 103 -3.53 2.81 8.39
N PRO A 104 -3.34 1.98 9.42
CA PRO A 104 -2.20 2.10 10.33
C PRO A 104 -0.85 1.90 9.61
N LEU A 105 0.20 2.52 10.15
CA LEU A 105 1.58 2.33 9.71
C LEU A 105 2.20 1.10 10.40
N ASP A 106 3.08 0.41 9.68
CA ASP A 106 3.86 -0.70 10.20
C ASP A 106 5.01 -0.22 11.10
N PHE A 107 5.51 1.00 10.86
CA PHE A 107 6.50 1.67 11.70
C PHE A 107 6.37 3.19 11.63
N LEU A 108 6.87 3.87 12.65
CA LEU A 108 6.98 5.32 12.72
C LEU A 108 8.26 5.70 13.47
N VAL A 109 8.99 6.68 12.96
CA VAL A 109 10.10 7.34 13.65
C VAL A 109 9.69 8.78 13.97
N VAL A 110 9.84 9.18 15.24
CA VAL A 110 9.46 10.50 15.78
C VAL A 110 10.62 11.11 16.54
#